data_AF-A0A4V2QC50-F1
#
_entry.id   AF-A0A4V2QC50-F1
#
_cell.length_a   1.000
_cell.length_b   1.000
_cell.length_c   1.000
_cell.angle_alpha   90.00
_cell.angle_beta   90.00
_cell.angle_gamma   90.00
#
_symmetry.space_group_name_H-M   'P 1'
#
loop_
_entity.id
_entity.type
_entity.pdbx_description
1 polymer ?
#
loop_
_entity_poly.entity_id
_entity_poly.type
_entity_poly.pdbx_seq_one_letter_code
_entity_poly.pdbx_strand_id
1 'polypeptide(L)'
;MEKSLSIIISAITATATFLHNFVFKNINKREDEYYEKVLIPFYNIYYYNSNINAVKFYKKLGIPVSAEYIPKYLLFLLKSNDEEKLKKILILDYLLLYNNDSKKINNINNFITKVLKYIYILISFILVLFASYMINIAVIDFIITIIKGINADTSFAQNIGFIIISFALIFIAGFIIKNIKARDDMFTYNKKYINKMIISKIKSYEKYIDKYFV
;
A
#
# COMPACT_ATOMS: atom_id res chain seq x y z
N MET A 1 18.02 33.43 -9.81
CA MET A 1 17.13 32.51 -10.58
C MET A 1 17.77 31.15 -10.82
N GLU A 2 19.05 31.08 -11.22
CA GLU A 2 19.77 29.80 -11.43
C GLU A 2 19.97 28.97 -10.15
N LYS A 3 20.34 29.61 -9.02
CA LYS A 3 20.49 28.91 -7.73
C LYS A 3 19.16 28.32 -7.21
N SER A 4 18.07 29.05 -7.36
CA SER A 4 16.73 28.57 -7.00
C SER A 4 16.29 27.41 -7.90
N LEU A 5 16.62 27.44 -9.20
CA LEU A 5 16.33 26.35 -10.12
C LEU A 5 17.15 25.09 -9.81
N SER A 6 18.44 25.23 -9.47
CA SER A 6 19.29 24.08 -9.14
C SER A 6 18.91 23.42 -7.81
N ILE A 7 18.44 24.20 -6.83
CA ILE A 7 17.89 23.68 -5.57
C ILE A 7 16.62 22.87 -5.83
N ILE A 8 15.74 23.33 -6.73
CA ILE A 8 14.52 22.58 -7.09
C ILE A 8 14.88 21.29 -7.83
N ILE A 9 15.79 21.34 -8.81
CA ILE A 9 16.22 20.16 -9.58
C ILE A 9 16.91 19.13 -8.69
N SER A 10 17.77 19.57 -7.76
CA SER A 10 18.43 18.68 -6.79
C SER A 10 17.45 18.07 -5.78
N ALA A 11 16.44 18.81 -5.32
CA ALA A 11 15.39 18.26 -4.48
C ALA A 11 14.54 17.21 -5.21
N ILE A 12 14.21 17.44 -6.49
CA ILE A 12 13.48 16.49 -7.35
C ILE A 12 14.32 15.23 -7.59
N THR A 13 15.60 15.37 -7.91
CA THR A 13 16.48 14.21 -8.12
C THR A 13 16.69 13.42 -6.85
N ALA A 14 16.94 14.08 -5.70
CA ALA A 14 17.09 13.40 -4.42
C ALA A 14 15.81 12.66 -3.99
N THR A 15 14.63 13.25 -4.19
CA THR A 15 13.36 12.57 -3.92
C THR A 15 13.10 11.43 -4.90
N ALA A 16 13.42 11.58 -6.18
CA ALA A 16 13.32 10.52 -7.17
C ALA A 16 14.27 9.34 -6.85
N THR A 17 15.52 9.61 -6.46
CA THR A 17 16.50 8.59 -6.07
C THR A 17 16.15 7.94 -4.74
N PHE A 18 15.64 8.69 -3.77
CA PHE A 18 15.15 8.14 -2.51
C PHE A 18 13.93 7.23 -2.73
N LEU A 19 12.95 7.69 -3.52
CA LEU A 19 11.83 6.86 -3.94
C LEU A 19 12.35 5.63 -4.70
N HIS A 20 13.29 5.77 -5.62
CA HIS A 20 13.93 4.66 -6.31
C HIS A 20 14.50 3.61 -5.34
N ASN A 21 15.37 4.02 -4.44
CA ASN A 21 16.10 3.08 -3.58
C ASN A 21 15.24 2.49 -2.45
N PHE A 22 14.35 3.29 -1.86
CA PHE A 22 13.53 2.86 -0.74
C PHE A 22 12.27 2.08 -1.19
N VAL A 23 11.72 2.45 -2.35
CA VAL A 23 10.47 1.91 -2.87
C VAL A 23 10.74 0.83 -3.93
N PHE A 24 11.58 1.07 -4.94
CA PHE A 24 11.73 0.11 -6.07
C PHE A 24 12.54 -1.12 -5.72
N LYS A 25 13.55 -1.03 -4.83
CA LYS A 25 14.44 -2.17 -4.57
C LYS A 25 13.77 -3.32 -3.82
N ASN A 26 12.64 -3.08 -3.13
CA ASN A 26 12.04 -4.04 -2.19
C ASN A 26 10.52 -4.27 -2.36
N ILE A 27 9.85 -3.67 -3.34
CA ILE A 27 8.38 -3.64 -3.41
C ILE A 27 7.73 -5.03 -3.46
N ASN A 28 8.37 -6.02 -4.10
CA ASN A 28 7.80 -7.35 -4.34
C ASN A 28 8.67 -8.50 -3.84
N LYS A 29 9.75 -8.24 -3.09
CA LYS A 29 10.71 -9.28 -2.68
C LYS A 29 10.04 -10.50 -2.04
N ARG A 30 9.01 -10.28 -1.21
CA ARG A 30 8.21 -11.36 -0.59
C ARG A 30 7.32 -12.11 -1.59
N GLU A 31 6.70 -11.41 -2.54
CA GLU A 31 5.89 -12.01 -3.62
C GLU A 31 6.75 -12.83 -4.58
N ASP A 32 7.92 -12.32 -4.92
CA ASP A 32 8.88 -12.99 -5.81
C ASP A 32 9.46 -14.22 -5.12
N GLU A 33 9.86 -14.12 -3.84
CA GLU A 33 10.30 -15.28 -3.06
C GLU A 33 9.19 -16.32 -2.87
N TYR A 34 7.95 -15.91 -2.65
CA TYR A 34 6.79 -16.82 -2.61
C TYR A 34 6.63 -17.56 -3.94
N TYR A 35 6.70 -16.82 -5.05
CA TYR A 35 6.55 -17.37 -6.38
C TYR A 35 7.65 -18.39 -6.70
N GLU A 36 8.90 -18.01 -6.50
CA GLU A 36 10.06 -18.84 -6.82
C GLU A 36 10.20 -20.06 -5.91
N LYS A 37 10.02 -19.88 -4.59
CA LYS A 37 10.30 -20.94 -3.61
C LYS A 37 9.13 -21.87 -3.35
N VAL A 38 7.90 -21.45 -3.65
CA VAL A 38 6.68 -22.23 -3.33
C VAL A 38 5.86 -22.54 -4.57
N LEU A 39 5.50 -21.51 -5.34
CA LEU A 39 4.54 -21.68 -6.44
C LEU A 39 5.13 -22.43 -7.63
N ILE A 40 6.34 -22.09 -8.08
CA ILE A 40 7.01 -22.80 -9.17
C ILE A 40 7.21 -24.29 -8.81
N PRO A 41 7.81 -24.66 -7.66
CA PRO A 41 7.99 -26.07 -7.32
C PRO A 41 6.67 -26.82 -7.19
N PHE A 42 5.62 -26.18 -6.64
CA PHE A 42 4.30 -26.79 -6.53
C PHE A 42 3.70 -27.06 -7.90
N TYR A 43 3.68 -26.05 -8.76
CA TYR A 43 3.05 -26.13 -10.08
C TYR A 43 3.76 -27.14 -10.97
N ASN A 44 5.10 -27.23 -10.91
CA ASN A 44 5.86 -28.24 -11.66
C ASN A 44 5.43 -29.65 -11.29
N ILE A 45 5.24 -29.96 -10.01
CA ILE A 45 4.77 -31.31 -9.60
C ILE A 45 3.30 -31.50 -9.99
N TYR A 46 2.46 -30.48 -9.79
CA TYR A 46 1.04 -30.53 -10.14
C TYR A 46 0.83 -30.78 -11.64
N TYR A 47 1.63 -30.15 -12.50
CA TYR A 47 1.55 -30.30 -13.96
C TYR A 47 1.74 -31.74 -14.41
N TYR A 48 2.66 -32.48 -13.79
CA TYR A 48 2.88 -33.90 -14.08
C TYR A 48 2.00 -34.84 -13.25
N ASN A 49 1.46 -34.38 -12.12
CA ASN A 49 0.60 -35.16 -11.23
C ASN A 49 -0.46 -34.28 -10.54
N SER A 50 -1.65 -34.21 -11.14
CA SER A 50 -2.77 -33.41 -10.63
C SER A 50 -3.34 -33.90 -9.28
N ASN A 51 -3.01 -35.12 -8.88
CA ASN A 51 -3.41 -35.74 -7.62
C ASN A 51 -2.44 -35.45 -6.47
N ILE A 52 -1.51 -34.50 -6.64
CA ILE A 52 -0.63 -34.05 -5.56
C ILE A 52 -1.43 -33.55 -4.36
N ASN A 53 -1.07 -34.01 -3.17
CA ASN A 53 -1.61 -33.49 -1.91
C ASN A 53 -0.86 -32.21 -1.52
N ALA A 54 -1.55 -31.07 -1.60
CA ALA A 54 -0.95 -29.75 -1.38
C ALA A 54 -0.38 -29.58 0.05
N VAL A 55 -1.04 -30.14 1.06
CA VAL A 55 -0.57 -30.07 2.46
C VAL A 55 0.71 -30.88 2.66
N LYS A 56 0.78 -32.10 2.11
CA LYS A 56 1.98 -32.95 2.17
C LYS A 56 3.14 -32.30 1.43
N PHE A 57 2.89 -31.71 0.26
CA PHE A 57 3.90 -30.96 -0.49
C PHE A 57 4.47 -29.82 0.35
N TYR A 58 3.60 -28.99 0.93
CA TYR A 58 4.05 -27.83 1.70
C TYR A 58 4.88 -28.24 2.94
N LYS A 59 4.45 -29.30 3.65
CA LYS A 59 5.21 -29.85 4.78
C LYS A 59 6.60 -30.36 4.36
N LYS A 60 6.72 -30.98 3.18
CA LYS A 60 8.00 -31.47 2.63
C LYS A 60 8.97 -30.36 2.27
N LEU A 61 8.48 -29.17 1.90
CA LEU A 61 9.35 -28.02 1.63
C LEU A 61 10.11 -27.54 2.88
N GLY A 62 9.71 -27.97 4.09
CA GLY A 62 10.39 -27.59 5.33
C GLY A 62 10.34 -26.09 5.63
N ILE A 63 9.40 -25.36 5.01
CA ILE A 63 9.31 -23.91 5.16
C ILE A 63 8.83 -23.60 6.58
N PRO A 64 9.59 -22.81 7.35
CA PRO A 64 9.18 -22.45 8.70
C PRO A 64 7.92 -21.59 8.64
N VAL A 65 7.04 -21.78 9.63
CA VAL A 65 5.79 -21.00 9.79
C VAL A 65 6.08 -19.50 9.94
N SER A 66 7.30 -19.14 10.35
CA SER A 66 7.81 -17.77 10.48
C SER A 66 8.30 -17.15 9.17
N ALA A 67 8.36 -17.89 8.07
CA ALA A 67 8.81 -17.36 6.78
C ALA A 67 7.95 -16.15 6.36
N GLU A 68 8.60 -14.98 6.25
CA GLU A 68 7.92 -13.71 5.95
C GLU A 68 7.25 -13.71 4.57
N TYR A 69 7.84 -14.42 3.61
CA TYR A 69 7.35 -14.51 2.24
C TYR A 69 6.13 -15.44 2.10
N ILE A 70 5.65 -16.07 3.17
CA ILE A 70 4.45 -16.91 3.11
C ILE A 70 3.20 -16.09 3.43
N PRO A 71 2.25 -15.98 2.48
CA PRO A 71 0.96 -15.37 2.75
C PRO A 71 0.23 -16.03 3.93
N LYS A 72 -0.38 -15.21 4.80
CA LYS A 72 -0.96 -15.72 6.06
C LYS A 72 -2.21 -16.58 5.85
N TYR A 73 -2.91 -16.42 4.72
CA TYR A 73 -4.01 -17.32 4.37
C TYR A 73 -3.55 -18.74 4.07
N LEU A 74 -2.34 -18.96 3.54
CA LEU A 74 -1.81 -20.31 3.36
C LEU A 74 -1.56 -20.96 4.71
N LEU A 75 -0.96 -20.22 5.66
CA LEU A 75 -0.76 -20.71 7.03
C LEU A 75 -2.10 -21.09 7.69
N PHE A 76 -3.14 -20.30 7.44
CA PHE A 76 -4.49 -20.61 7.92
C PHE A 76 -5.02 -21.94 7.34
N LEU A 77 -4.90 -22.14 6.02
CA LEU A 77 -5.35 -23.36 5.34
C LEU A 77 -4.53 -24.60 5.73
N LEU A 78 -3.23 -24.42 5.96
CA LEU A 78 -2.34 -25.48 6.43
C LEU A 78 -2.71 -25.94 7.84
N LYS A 79 -3.08 -24.99 8.72
CA LYS A 79 -3.57 -25.30 10.08
C LYS A 79 -4.91 -26.03 10.04
N SER A 80 -5.81 -25.66 9.14
CA SER A 80 -7.11 -26.33 8.97
C SER A 80 -7.04 -27.63 8.17
N ASN A 81 -5.87 -27.99 7.64
CA ASN A 81 -5.64 -29.19 6.82
C ASN A 81 -6.59 -29.27 5.60
N ASP A 82 -6.97 -28.12 5.05
CA ASP A 82 -7.94 -28.01 3.94
C ASP A 82 -7.19 -28.11 2.60
N GLU A 83 -6.94 -29.34 2.18
CA GLU A 83 -6.09 -29.68 1.03
C GLU A 83 -6.64 -29.14 -0.29
N GLU A 84 -7.94 -29.27 -0.51
CA GLU A 84 -8.57 -28.87 -1.77
C GLU A 84 -8.51 -27.36 -1.97
N LYS A 85 -8.88 -26.58 -0.95
CA LYS A 85 -8.81 -25.11 -1.02
C LYS A 85 -7.36 -24.64 -1.17
N LEU A 86 -6.43 -25.27 -0.46
CA LEU A 86 -5.01 -24.95 -0.57
C LEU A 86 -4.50 -25.19 -2.00
N LYS A 87 -4.84 -26.33 -2.60
CA LYS A 87 -4.48 -26.64 -3.99
C LYS A 87 -5.02 -25.60 -4.97
N LYS A 88 -6.32 -25.29 -4.90
CA LYS A 88 -6.97 -24.27 -5.75
C LYS A 88 -6.28 -22.91 -5.66
N ILE A 89 -5.95 -22.49 -4.43
CA ILE A 89 -5.30 -21.21 -4.17
C ILE A 89 -3.86 -21.17 -4.70
N LEU A 90 -3.07 -22.23 -4.49
CA LEU A 90 -1.70 -22.28 -5.01
C LEU A 90 -1.66 -22.21 -6.55
N ILE A 91 -2.58 -22.90 -7.24
CA ILE A 91 -2.70 -22.83 -8.70
C ILE A 91 -3.08 -21.41 -9.13
N LEU A 92 -4.11 -20.81 -8.52
CA LEU A 92 -4.53 -19.46 -8.86
C LEU A 92 -3.40 -18.45 -8.63
N ASP A 93 -2.72 -18.53 -7.49
CA ASP A 93 -1.62 -17.64 -7.16
C ASP A 93 -0.48 -17.76 -8.17
N TYR A 94 -0.14 -18.99 -8.59
CA TYR A 94 0.83 -19.22 -9.66
C TYR A 94 0.41 -18.51 -10.94
N LEU A 95 -0.85 -18.64 -11.37
CA LEU A 95 -1.35 -18.02 -12.60
C LEU A 95 -1.36 -16.48 -12.51
N LEU A 96 -1.77 -15.93 -11.36
CA LEU A 96 -1.80 -14.48 -11.13
C LEU A 96 -0.41 -13.88 -11.02
N LEU A 97 0.55 -14.64 -10.48
CA LEU A 97 1.94 -14.22 -10.34
C LEU A 97 2.81 -14.67 -11.51
N TYR A 98 2.26 -15.36 -12.52
CA TYR A 98 3.00 -15.74 -13.71
C TYR A 98 3.44 -14.48 -14.47
N ASN A 99 4.70 -14.46 -14.90
CA ASN A 99 5.35 -13.27 -15.43
C ASN A 99 4.92 -13.01 -16.89
N ASN A 100 3.73 -12.45 -17.08
CA ASN A 100 3.23 -11.97 -18.38
C ASN A 100 3.23 -10.42 -18.44
N ASP A 101 3.08 -9.86 -19.64
CA ASP A 101 3.14 -8.41 -19.82
C ASP A 101 2.01 -7.67 -19.08
N SER A 102 0.87 -8.33 -18.83
CA SER A 102 -0.19 -7.78 -17.97
C SER A 102 0.20 -7.71 -16.49
N LYS A 103 1.00 -8.66 -15.97
CA LYS A 103 1.63 -8.56 -14.63
C LYS A 103 2.62 -7.40 -14.58
N LYS A 104 3.43 -7.19 -15.63
CA LYS A 104 4.34 -6.02 -15.70
C LYS A 104 3.56 -4.71 -15.65
N ILE A 105 2.48 -4.57 -16.42
CA ILE A 105 1.61 -3.39 -16.40
C ILE A 105 0.93 -3.22 -15.05
N ASN A 106 0.41 -4.30 -14.44
CA ASN A 106 -0.19 -4.24 -13.11
C ASN A 106 0.83 -3.87 -12.02
N ASN A 107 2.07 -4.34 -12.12
CA ASN A 107 3.15 -3.95 -11.23
C ASN A 107 3.47 -2.46 -11.37
N ILE A 108 3.51 -1.92 -12.60
CA ILE A 108 3.67 -0.48 -12.86
C ILE A 108 2.48 0.31 -12.29
N ASN A 109 1.24 -0.14 -12.48
CA ASN A 109 0.06 0.53 -11.91
C ASN A 109 0.05 0.47 -10.38
N ASN A 110 0.37 -0.68 -9.79
CA ASN A 110 0.52 -0.82 -8.34
C ASN A 110 1.64 0.08 -7.80
N PHE A 111 2.72 0.24 -8.56
CA PHE A 111 3.79 1.16 -8.27
C PHE A 111 3.31 2.63 -8.31
N ILE A 112 2.69 3.07 -9.40
CA ILE A 112 2.14 4.42 -9.57
C ILE A 112 1.17 4.72 -8.41
N THR A 113 0.27 3.78 -8.08
CA THR A 113 -0.66 3.98 -6.96
C THR A 113 0.03 4.06 -5.60
N LYS A 114 1.12 3.32 -5.35
CA LYS A 114 1.93 3.45 -4.12
C LYS A 114 2.60 4.84 -4.06
N VAL A 115 3.23 5.29 -5.15
CA VAL A 115 3.85 6.62 -5.23
C VAL A 115 2.84 7.73 -5.01
N LEU A 116 1.68 7.67 -5.68
CA LEU A 116 0.61 8.64 -5.49
C LEU A 116 0.14 8.70 -4.03
N LYS A 117 0.04 7.56 -3.32
CA LYS A 117 -0.29 7.56 -1.89
C LYS A 117 0.74 8.32 -1.06
N TYR A 118 2.04 8.13 -1.32
CA TYR A 118 3.08 8.88 -0.62
C TYR A 118 3.02 10.38 -0.94
N ILE A 119 2.74 10.74 -2.19
CA ILE A 119 2.54 12.14 -2.59
C ILE A 119 1.33 12.74 -1.84
N TYR A 120 0.21 12.02 -1.74
CA TYR A 120 -0.95 12.49 -0.98
C TYR A 120 -0.64 12.69 0.50
N ILE A 121 0.13 11.79 1.12
CA ILE A 121 0.59 11.95 2.51
C ILE A 121 1.46 13.21 2.66
N LEU A 122 2.38 13.44 1.71
CA LEU A 122 3.23 14.61 1.70
C LEU A 122 2.41 15.91 1.56
N ILE A 123 1.43 15.93 0.65
CA ILE A 123 0.50 17.06 0.47
C ILE A 123 -0.27 17.31 1.78
N SER A 124 -0.84 16.27 2.39
CA SER A 124 -1.53 16.41 3.69
C SER A 124 -0.62 17.00 4.76
N PHE A 125 0.64 16.58 4.83
CA PHE A 125 1.61 17.12 5.76
C PHE A 125 1.91 18.60 5.51
N ILE A 126 2.10 19.00 4.25
CA ILE A 126 2.31 20.41 3.86
C ILE A 126 1.09 21.27 4.22
N LEU A 127 -0.13 20.77 3.99
CA LEU A 127 -1.36 21.48 4.35
C LEU A 127 -1.46 21.73 5.85
N VAL A 128 -1.07 20.75 6.68
CA VAL A 128 -1.04 20.89 8.14
C VAL A 128 0.03 21.91 8.57
N LEU A 129 1.23 21.88 7.98
CA LEU A 129 2.26 22.88 8.26
C LEU A 129 1.81 24.30 7.90
N PHE A 130 1.17 24.47 6.74
CA PHE A 130 0.67 25.76 6.29
C PHE A 130 -0.47 26.26 7.19
N ALA A 131 -1.41 25.40 7.57
CA ALA A 131 -2.45 25.72 8.55
C ALA A 131 -1.84 26.13 9.90
N SER A 132 -0.83 25.41 10.38
CA SER A 132 -0.13 25.73 11.64
C SER A 132 0.55 27.09 11.56
N TYR A 133 1.19 27.41 10.43
CA TYR A 133 1.83 28.72 10.21
C TYR A 133 0.81 29.87 10.23
N MET A 134 -0.33 29.70 9.54
CA MET A 134 -1.40 30.70 9.51
C MET A 134 -2.01 30.96 10.89
N ILE A 135 -2.18 29.91 11.71
CA ILE A 135 -2.61 30.05 13.11
C ILE A 135 -1.58 30.86 13.90
N ASN A 136 -0.29 30.59 13.73
CA ASN A 136 0.76 31.34 14.44
C ASN A 136 0.74 32.83 14.08
N ILE A 137 0.58 33.19 12.80
CA ILE A 137 0.43 34.59 12.39
C ILE A 137 -0.76 35.23 13.09
N ALA A 138 -1.93 34.59 13.01
CA ALA A 138 -3.16 35.13 13.61
C ALA A 138 -3.03 35.35 15.13
N VAL A 139 -2.33 34.45 15.83
CA VAL A 139 -2.07 34.57 17.27
C VAL A 139 -1.09 35.72 17.57
N ILE A 140 0.00 35.83 16.80
CA ILE A 140 0.99 36.91 16.98
C ILE A 140 0.34 38.27 16.74
N ASP A 141 -0.42 38.42 15.65
CA ASP A 141 -1.11 39.67 15.33
C ASP A 141 -2.15 40.04 16.40
N PHE A 142 -2.85 39.05 16.95
CA PHE A 142 -3.77 39.27 18.07
C PHE A 142 -3.05 39.78 19.32
N ILE A 143 -1.92 39.17 19.69
CA ILE A 143 -1.11 39.61 20.84
C ILE A 143 -0.60 41.05 20.63
N ILE A 144 -0.08 41.37 19.43
CA ILE A 144 0.39 42.72 19.09
C ILE A 144 -0.74 43.75 19.22
N THR A 145 -1.96 43.39 18.77
CA THR A 145 -3.13 44.28 18.84
C THR A 145 -3.50 44.60 20.29
N ILE A 146 -3.49 43.59 21.18
CA ILE A 146 -3.70 43.79 22.62
C ILE A 146 -2.64 44.71 23.21
N ILE A 147 -1.36 44.46 22.92
CA ILE A 147 -0.24 45.25 23.45
C ILE A 147 -0.35 46.72 23.02
N LYS A 148 -0.77 46.98 21.77
CA LYS A 148 -0.86 48.34 21.22
C LYS A 148 -2.15 49.08 21.60
N GLY A 149 -3.12 48.42 22.26
CA GLY A 149 -4.38 49.04 22.64
C GLY A 149 -5.22 49.54 21.45
N ILE A 150 -5.02 48.95 20.27
CA ILE A 150 -5.72 49.35 19.03
C ILE A 150 -7.10 48.70 19.00
N ASN A 151 -8.13 49.48 18.67
CA ASN A 151 -9.49 48.96 18.49
C ASN A 151 -9.54 47.95 17.33
N ALA A 152 -10.35 46.89 17.50
CA ALA A 152 -10.49 45.82 16.51
C ALA A 152 -10.94 46.38 15.15
N ASP A 153 -10.00 46.47 14.22
CA ASP A 153 -10.19 46.94 12.85
C ASP A 153 -10.24 45.75 11.87
N THR A 154 -10.14 46.02 10.56
CA THR A 154 -10.08 45.01 9.48
C THR A 154 -9.08 43.86 9.72
N SER A 155 -8.06 44.05 10.57
CA SER A 155 -7.11 43.02 11.01
C SER A 155 -7.75 41.90 11.83
N PHE A 156 -8.80 42.17 12.60
CA PHE A 156 -9.48 41.16 13.40
C PHE A 156 -10.27 40.17 12.52
N ALA A 157 -10.97 40.69 11.51
CA ALA A 157 -11.68 39.86 10.54
C ALA A 157 -10.72 38.99 9.71
N GLN A 158 -9.53 39.50 9.35
CA GLN A 158 -8.49 38.74 8.67
C GLN A 158 -7.96 37.58 9.53
N ASN A 159 -7.72 37.83 10.83
CA ASN A 159 -7.28 36.79 11.76
C ASN A 159 -8.31 35.67 11.94
N ILE A 160 -9.60 36.02 12.04
CA ILE A 160 -10.69 35.03 12.03
C ILE A 160 -10.68 34.23 10.72
N GLY A 161 -10.50 34.91 9.57
CA GLY A 161 -10.38 34.27 8.26
C GLY A 161 -9.23 33.25 8.20
N PHE A 162 -8.05 33.61 8.71
CA PHE A 162 -6.89 32.70 8.77
C PHE A 162 -7.15 31.47 9.65
N ILE A 163 -7.82 31.64 10.78
CA ILE A 163 -8.19 30.52 11.65
C ILE A 163 -9.16 29.57 10.93
N ILE A 164 -10.21 30.11 10.29
CA ILE A 164 -11.20 29.32 9.55
C ILE A 164 -10.54 28.54 8.41
N ILE A 165 -9.70 29.20 7.60
CA ILE A 165 -8.96 28.56 6.51
C ILE A 165 -8.05 27.45 7.05
N SER A 166 -7.39 27.68 8.17
CA SER A 166 -6.50 26.69 8.80
C SER A 166 -7.25 25.43 9.22
N PHE A 167 -8.42 25.57 9.86
CA PHE A 167 -9.25 24.42 10.18
C PHE A 167 -9.76 23.68 8.94
N ALA A 168 -10.12 24.41 7.87
CA ALA A 168 -10.52 23.80 6.60
C ALA A 168 -9.37 22.98 5.98
N LEU A 169 -8.14 23.50 5.99
CA LEU A 169 -6.95 22.80 5.49
C LEU A 169 -6.63 21.54 6.29
N ILE A 170 -6.74 21.59 7.63
CA ILE A 170 -6.56 20.43 8.50
C ILE A 170 -7.64 19.38 8.22
N PHE A 171 -8.90 19.80 8.04
CA PHE A 171 -9.99 18.91 7.70
C PHE A 171 -9.76 18.21 6.34
N ILE A 172 -9.35 18.96 5.31
CA ILE A 172 -8.99 18.42 3.99
C ILE A 172 -7.84 17.42 4.11
N ALA A 173 -6.79 17.75 4.86
CA ALA A 173 -5.65 16.85 5.06
C ALA A 173 -6.08 15.53 5.74
N GLY A 174 -6.94 15.61 6.76
CA GLY A 174 -7.52 14.44 7.42
C GLY A 174 -8.40 13.61 6.50
N PHE A 175 -9.19 14.26 5.64
CA PHE A 175 -10.03 13.59 4.64
C PHE A 175 -9.17 12.85 3.61
N ILE A 176 -8.09 13.45 3.11
CA ILE A 176 -7.14 12.80 2.20
C ILE A 176 -6.58 11.54 2.84
N ILE A 177 -6.07 11.62 4.08
CA ILE A 177 -5.48 10.48 4.80
C ILE A 177 -6.52 9.36 5.00
N LYS A 178 -7.74 9.71 5.42
CA LYS A 178 -8.84 8.75 5.62
C LYS A 178 -9.17 7.98 4.34
N ASN A 179 -9.07 8.61 3.17
CA ASN A 179 -9.37 7.99 1.88
C ASN A 179 -8.21 7.15 1.32
N ILE A 180 -7.01 7.24 1.90
CA ILE A 180 -5.91 6.32 1.58
C ILE A 180 -6.25 4.96 2.20
N LYS A 181 -6.99 4.14 1.43
CA LYS A 181 -7.20 2.73 1.80
C LYS A 181 -5.86 2.00 1.81
N ALA A 182 -5.47 1.44 2.95
CA ALA A 182 -4.54 0.32 2.95
C ALA A 182 -5.18 -0.78 2.10
N ARG A 183 -4.52 -1.22 1.02
CA ARG A 183 -5.01 -2.43 0.34
C ARG A 183 -4.81 -3.58 1.31
N ASP A 184 -5.75 -4.52 1.26
CA ASP A 184 -5.64 -5.79 1.96
C ASP A 184 -4.41 -6.52 1.43
N ASP A 185 -3.32 -6.44 2.18
CA ASP A 185 -2.06 -7.09 1.87
C ASP A 185 -2.26 -8.62 2.02
N MET A 186 -1.74 -9.39 1.06
CA MET A 186 -1.75 -10.86 1.11
C MET A 186 -1.03 -11.41 2.35
N PHE A 187 -0.21 -10.59 2.99
CA PHE A 187 0.51 -10.88 4.24
C PHE A 187 -0.21 -10.40 5.51
N THR A 188 -1.47 -9.93 5.42
CA THR A 188 -2.23 -9.46 6.59
C THR A 188 -2.46 -10.56 7.63
N TYR A 189 -2.40 -10.20 8.91
CA TYR A 189 -2.73 -11.10 10.03
C TYR A 189 -4.22 -11.08 10.40
N ASN A 190 -5.02 -10.18 9.82
CA ASN A 190 -6.41 -10.04 10.23
C ASN A 190 -7.27 -11.19 9.69
N LYS A 191 -7.79 -12.02 10.61
CA LYS A 191 -8.58 -13.22 10.32
C LYS A 191 -9.80 -12.95 9.43
N LYS A 192 -10.51 -11.83 9.62
CA LYS A 192 -11.68 -11.47 8.80
C LYS A 192 -11.29 -11.26 7.34
N TYR A 193 -10.15 -10.60 7.11
CA TYR A 193 -9.62 -10.37 5.77
C TYR A 193 -9.05 -11.64 5.15
N ILE A 194 -8.35 -12.47 5.93
CA ILE A 194 -7.88 -13.79 5.49
C ILE A 194 -9.04 -14.62 4.94
N ASN A 195 -10.14 -14.74 5.70
CA ASN A 195 -11.31 -15.51 5.28
C ASN A 195 -11.94 -14.94 4.01
N LYS A 196 -12.12 -13.61 3.94
CA LYS A 196 -12.66 -12.94 2.75
C LYS A 196 -11.80 -13.18 1.52
N MET A 197 -10.47 -13.15 1.68
CA MET A 197 -9.51 -13.37 0.60
C MET A 197 -9.53 -14.83 0.12
N ILE A 198 -9.58 -15.81 1.02
CA ILE A 198 -9.72 -17.24 0.66
C ILE A 198 -10.99 -17.44 -0.19
N ILE A 199 -12.13 -16.93 0.27
CA ILE A 199 -13.41 -17.04 -0.46
C ILE A 199 -13.31 -16.39 -1.84
N SER A 200 -12.75 -15.17 -1.91
CA SER A 200 -12.59 -14.45 -3.17
C SER A 200 -11.68 -15.21 -4.14
N LYS A 201 -10.56 -15.77 -3.66
CA LYS A 201 -9.62 -16.53 -4.48
C LYS A 201 -10.26 -17.81 -5.02
N ILE A 202 -11.00 -18.56 -4.20
CA ILE A 202 -11.71 -19.76 -4.66
C ILE A 202 -12.71 -19.41 -5.77
N LYS A 203 -13.52 -18.36 -5.58
CA LYS A 203 -14.47 -17.90 -6.60
C LYS A 203 -13.77 -17.46 -7.89
N SER A 204 -12.62 -16.80 -7.77
CA SER A 204 -11.79 -16.45 -8.94
C SER A 204 -11.28 -17.69 -9.64
N TYR A 205 -10.72 -18.65 -8.90
CA TYR A 205 -10.23 -19.91 -9.46
C TYR A 205 -11.30 -20.63 -10.28
N GLU A 206 -12.49 -20.81 -9.71
CA GLU A 206 -13.64 -21.45 -10.39
C GLU A 206 -13.97 -20.73 -11.70
N LYS A 207 -13.97 -19.39 -11.71
CA LYS A 207 -14.21 -18.60 -12.92
C LYS A 207 -13.08 -18.69 -13.96
N TYR A 208 -11.82 -18.81 -13.52
CA TYR A 208 -10.65 -18.79 -14.41
C TYR A 208 -10.38 -20.16 -15.05
N ILE A 209 -10.57 -21.26 -14.32
CA ILE A 209 -10.30 -22.59 -14.87
C ILE A 209 -11.24 -22.94 -16.01
N ASP A 210 -12.54 -22.65 -15.86
CA ASP A 210 -13.54 -22.88 -16.91
C ASP A 210 -13.25 -22.12 -18.21
N LYS A 211 -12.41 -21.07 -18.15
CA LYS A 211 -12.12 -20.19 -19.27
C LYS A 211 -10.76 -20.46 -19.94
N TYR A 212 -9.78 -21.01 -19.22
CA TYR A 212 -8.39 -21.05 -19.67
C TYR A 212 -7.71 -22.42 -19.59
N PHE A 213 -8.33 -23.43 -18.97
CA PHE A 213 -7.80 -24.79 -18.89
C PHE A 213 -8.89 -25.80 -19.30
N VAL A 214 -8.86 -26.19 -20.59
CA VAL A 214 -9.44 -27.42 -21.14
C VAL A 214 -8.29 -28.27 -21.65
#